data_AF-A0A969BZL0-F1
#
_entry.id   AF-A0A969BZL0-F1
#
_cell.length_a   1.000
_cell.length_b   1.000
_cell.length_c   1.000
_cell.angle_alpha   90.00
_cell.angle_beta   90.00
_cell.angle_gamma   90.00
#
_symmetry.space_group_name_H-M   'P 1'
#
loop_
_entity.id
_entity.type
_entity.pdbx_description
1 polymer ?
#
loop_
_entity_poly.entity_id
_entity_poly.type
_entity_poly.pdbx_seq_one_letter_code
_entity_poly.pdbx_strand_id
1 'polypeptide(L)'
;MIQLTAKRPLLNLRLLKRRNFGLSSVVNLVTGLGLYGSIFLLPLFLAQIQGYSAMRIGETIMWSGIPQLFIIPFLPKLVQRFDLRLLIAIGLSLFGVSCFMNSTMSYQTGVEQLMWSQIVRACGQPFVMIPLSTVATAGIEPKQVGSASSLFNMGRNLGGSIGIAILGTLLSMREKFHSNRLGESISLANPLTRDRLDHLTQSFLTQSGDPIAAQNQAMAVLDRLVRREANVMAYNDCFFVTTQVEQEGE
;
A
#
# COMPACT_ATOMS: atom_id res chain seq x y z
N MET A 1 33.45 -3.25 3.16
CA MET A 1 34.70 -3.02 2.41
C MET A 1 35.10 -4.15 1.46
N ILE A 2 34.75 -5.42 1.72
CA ILE A 2 35.18 -6.57 0.88
C ILE A 2 34.64 -6.52 -0.57
N GLN A 3 33.46 -5.92 -0.81
CA GLN A 3 32.90 -5.74 -2.15
C GLN A 3 33.67 -4.74 -3.04
N LEU A 4 34.55 -3.91 -2.45
CA LEU A 4 35.38 -2.95 -3.20
C LEU A 4 36.76 -3.53 -3.58
N THR A 5 37.14 -4.67 -3.01
CA THR A 5 38.52 -5.20 -3.06
C THR A 5 38.64 -6.57 -3.75
N ALA A 6 37.53 -7.29 -3.98
CA ALA A 6 37.57 -8.64 -4.56
C ALA A 6 37.80 -8.64 -6.09
N LYS A 7 38.69 -9.53 -6.57
CA LYS A 7 39.12 -9.72 -7.98
C LYS A 7 37.98 -10.06 -8.98
N ARG A 8 36.81 -10.46 -8.48
CA ARG A 8 35.55 -10.64 -9.23
C ARG A 8 34.37 -10.19 -8.35
N PRO A 9 34.00 -8.90 -8.35
CA PRO A 9 32.87 -8.44 -7.53
C PRO A 9 31.56 -9.01 -8.10
N LEU A 10 30.77 -9.69 -7.26
CA LEU A 10 29.43 -10.18 -7.62
C LEU A 10 28.47 -9.02 -7.95
N LEU A 11 28.72 -7.84 -7.37
CA LEU A 11 27.96 -6.60 -7.60
C LEU A 11 28.92 -5.44 -7.84
N ASN A 12 28.88 -4.87 -9.03
CA ASN A 12 29.66 -3.68 -9.36
C ASN A 12 28.93 -2.40 -8.88
N LEU A 13 29.17 -2.00 -7.62
CA LEU A 13 28.61 -0.77 -7.05
C LEU A 13 29.05 0.52 -7.77
N ARG A 14 30.11 0.47 -8.59
CA ARG A 14 30.54 1.63 -9.40
C ARG A 14 29.50 2.03 -10.44
N LEU A 15 28.57 1.13 -10.77
CA LEU A 15 27.43 1.43 -11.64
C LEU A 15 26.55 2.55 -11.07
N LEU A 16 26.37 2.63 -9.74
CA LEU A 16 25.60 3.69 -9.07
C LEU A 16 26.20 5.09 -9.26
N LYS A 17 27.50 5.20 -9.55
CA LYS A 17 28.14 6.48 -9.87
C LYS A 17 27.82 6.98 -11.29
N ARG A 18 27.32 6.12 -12.19
CA ARG A 18 26.93 6.55 -13.53
C ARG A 18 25.61 7.33 -13.44
N ARG A 19 25.57 8.53 -14.03
CA ARG A 19 24.42 9.46 -13.92
C ARG A 19 23.08 8.81 -14.28
N ASN A 20 23.00 8.12 -15.42
CA ASN A 20 21.75 7.49 -15.88
C ASN A 20 21.30 6.35 -14.97
N PHE A 21 22.23 5.47 -14.55
CA PHE A 21 21.92 4.35 -13.67
C PHE A 21 21.58 4.81 -12.24
N GLY A 22 22.33 5.78 -11.70
CA GLY A 22 22.10 6.35 -10.37
C GLY A 22 20.75 7.07 -10.28
N LEU A 23 20.44 7.97 -11.21
CA LEU A 23 19.13 8.66 -11.26
C LEU A 23 17.98 7.67 -11.43
N SER A 24 18.09 6.71 -12.35
CA SER A 24 17.06 5.70 -12.55
C SER A 24 16.88 4.79 -11.32
N SER A 25 17.96 4.50 -10.60
CA SER A 25 17.92 3.73 -9.35
C SER A 25 17.23 4.50 -8.22
N VAL A 26 17.42 5.82 -8.12
CA VAL A 26 16.71 6.68 -7.15
C VAL A 26 15.22 6.72 -7.49
N VAL A 27 14.87 6.98 -8.75
CA VAL A 27 13.46 6.98 -9.19
C VAL A 27 12.83 5.61 -8.92
N ASN A 28 13.52 4.52 -9.22
CA ASN A 28 13.04 3.16 -8.96
C ASN A 28 12.87 2.84 -7.46
N LEU A 29 13.70 3.42 -6.60
CA LEU A 29 13.54 3.31 -5.15
C LEU A 29 12.28 4.06 -4.68
N VAL A 30 12.07 5.30 -5.15
CA VAL A 30 10.88 6.11 -4.84
C VAL A 30 9.61 5.45 -5.39
N THR A 31 9.64 4.97 -6.63
CA THR A 31 8.55 4.18 -7.21
C THR A 31 8.31 2.90 -6.41
N GLY A 32 9.36 2.21 -5.96
CA GLY A 32 9.25 1.07 -5.06
C GLY A 32 8.51 1.43 -3.78
N LEU A 33 8.90 2.53 -3.15
CA LEU A 33 8.31 3.05 -1.91
C LEU A 33 6.81 3.32 -2.05
N GLY A 34 6.40 4.10 -3.06
CA GLY A 34 4.98 4.41 -3.27
C GLY A 34 4.18 3.21 -3.78
N LEU A 35 4.63 2.59 -4.87
CA LEU A 35 3.84 1.63 -5.63
C LEU A 35 3.74 0.28 -4.91
N TYR A 36 4.82 -0.22 -4.32
CA TYR A 36 4.80 -1.50 -3.58
C TYR A 36 4.28 -1.34 -2.15
N GLY A 37 4.52 -0.19 -1.50
CA GLY A 37 3.92 0.12 -0.21
C GLY A 37 2.39 0.00 -0.26
N SER A 38 1.78 0.59 -1.29
CA SER A 38 0.33 0.53 -1.51
C SER A 38 -0.17 -0.83 -2.01
N ILE A 39 0.69 -1.72 -2.53
CA ILE A 39 0.35 -3.12 -2.89
C ILE A 39 0.20 -3.98 -1.64
N PHE A 40 0.97 -3.71 -0.61
CA PHE A 40 0.96 -4.50 0.61
C PHE A 40 -0.20 -4.14 1.56
N LEU A 41 -0.70 -2.91 1.48
CA LEU A 41 -1.80 -2.45 2.33
C LEU A 41 -3.10 -3.23 2.13
N LEU A 42 -3.39 -3.63 0.89
CA LEU A 42 -4.64 -4.31 0.54
C LEU A 42 -4.75 -5.74 1.11
N PRO A 43 -3.78 -6.63 0.93
CA PRO A 43 -3.81 -7.95 1.58
C PRO A 43 -3.71 -7.83 3.10
N LEU A 44 -3.00 -6.83 3.64
CA LEU A 44 -2.96 -6.57 5.07
C LEU A 44 -4.34 -6.17 5.61
N PHE A 45 -5.05 -5.28 4.91
CA PHE A 45 -6.42 -4.86 5.22
C PHE A 45 -7.40 -6.05 5.16
N LEU A 46 -7.37 -6.83 4.09
CA LEU A 46 -8.24 -8.00 3.92
C LEU A 46 -7.98 -9.09 4.98
N ALA A 47 -6.72 -9.28 5.37
CA ALA A 47 -6.34 -10.26 6.39
C ALA A 47 -6.70 -9.80 7.81
N GLN A 48 -6.35 -8.56 8.18
CA GLN A 48 -6.50 -8.08 9.56
C GLN A 48 -7.90 -7.56 9.90
N ILE A 49 -8.58 -6.91 8.96
CA ILE A 49 -9.87 -6.22 9.22
C ILE A 49 -11.06 -7.05 8.75
N GLN A 50 -10.99 -7.63 7.55
CA GLN A 50 -12.09 -8.42 6.98
C GLN A 50 -12.04 -9.90 7.40
N GLY A 51 -10.90 -10.38 7.95
CA GLY A 51 -10.73 -11.78 8.36
C GLY A 51 -10.79 -12.78 7.20
N TYR A 52 -10.47 -12.35 5.97
CA TYR A 52 -10.54 -13.22 4.79
C TYR A 52 -9.46 -14.30 4.82
N SER A 53 -9.82 -15.50 4.38
CA SER A 53 -8.85 -16.60 4.25
C SER A 53 -7.79 -16.27 3.20
N ALA A 54 -6.58 -16.80 3.39
CA ALA A 54 -5.46 -16.61 2.46
C ALA A 54 -5.81 -16.99 1.00
N MET A 55 -6.74 -17.95 0.81
CA MET A 55 -7.25 -18.36 -0.51
C MET A 55 -7.91 -17.19 -1.26
N ARG A 56 -8.84 -16.47 -0.62
CA ARG A 56 -9.56 -15.34 -1.25
C ARG A 56 -8.65 -14.15 -1.54
N ILE A 57 -7.67 -13.92 -0.67
CA ILE A 57 -6.64 -12.90 -0.90
C ILE A 57 -5.80 -13.30 -2.13
N GLY A 58 -5.42 -14.57 -2.22
CA GLY A 58 -4.70 -15.13 -3.38
C GLY A 58 -5.48 -14.98 -4.69
N GLU A 59 -6.79 -15.29 -4.70
CA GLU A 59 -7.66 -15.11 -5.87
C GLU A 59 -7.70 -13.65 -6.33
N THR A 60 -7.82 -12.70 -5.39
CA THR A 60 -7.85 -11.26 -5.70
C THR A 60 -6.53 -10.80 -6.34
N ILE A 61 -5.40 -11.27 -5.82
CA ILE A 61 -4.08 -10.96 -6.37
C ILE A 61 -3.91 -11.60 -7.76
N MET A 62 -4.45 -12.79 -7.98
CA MET A 62 -4.39 -13.46 -9.28
C MET A 62 -5.04 -12.62 -10.39
N TRP A 63 -6.19 -12.01 -10.13
CA TRP A 63 -6.87 -11.12 -11.08
C TRP A 63 -6.01 -9.92 -11.48
N SER A 64 -5.16 -9.42 -10.58
CA SER A 64 -4.22 -8.34 -10.89
C SER A 64 -3.07 -8.77 -11.83
N GLY A 65 -2.79 -10.08 -11.96
CA GLY A 65 -1.77 -10.58 -12.87
C GLY A 65 -2.21 -10.65 -14.34
N ILE A 66 -3.52 -10.81 -14.59
CA ILE A 66 -4.06 -10.97 -15.94
C ILE A 66 -3.73 -9.78 -16.86
N PRO A 67 -3.96 -8.51 -16.46
CA PRO A 67 -3.63 -7.37 -17.31
C PRO A 67 -2.13 -7.30 -17.65
N GLN A 68 -1.26 -7.67 -16.70
CA GLN A 68 0.19 -7.65 -16.92
C GLN A 68 0.62 -8.67 -17.98
N LEU A 69 0.02 -9.86 -17.99
CA LEU A 69 0.28 -10.89 -19.01
C LEU A 69 0.01 -10.38 -20.42
N PHE A 70 -1.02 -9.55 -20.60
CA PHE A 70 -1.29 -8.93 -21.89
C PHE A 70 -0.35 -7.77 -22.18
N ILE A 71 -0.06 -6.90 -21.21
CA ILE A 71 0.70 -5.65 -21.44
C ILE A 71 2.20 -5.89 -21.67
N ILE A 72 2.82 -6.79 -20.89
CA ILE A 72 4.27 -7.05 -20.93
C ILE A 72 4.80 -7.39 -22.34
N PRO A 73 4.19 -8.28 -23.14
CA PRO A 73 4.70 -8.61 -24.47
C PRO A 73 4.61 -7.46 -25.48
N PHE A 74 3.67 -6.51 -25.30
CA PHE A 74 3.54 -5.35 -26.19
C PHE A 74 4.48 -4.21 -25.81
N LEU A 75 4.85 -4.10 -24.53
CA LEU A 75 5.63 -2.97 -24.02
C LEU A 75 6.98 -2.73 -24.71
N PRO A 76 7.79 -3.75 -25.04
CA PRO A 76 9.04 -3.54 -25.78
C PRO A 76 8.83 -2.85 -27.13
N LYS A 77 7.72 -3.13 -27.83
CA LYS A 77 7.37 -2.46 -29.08
C LYS A 77 6.97 -1.00 -28.85
N LEU A 78 6.27 -0.72 -27.75
CA LEU A 78 5.89 0.64 -27.38
C LEU A 78 7.12 1.48 -27.00
N VAL A 79 8.08 0.92 -26.25
CA VAL A 79 9.33 1.59 -25.87
C VAL A 79 10.18 1.98 -27.08
N GLN A 80 10.09 1.23 -28.19
CA GLN A 80 10.77 1.57 -29.44
C GLN A 80 10.06 2.68 -30.24
N ARG A 81 8.76 2.88 -30.04
CA ARG A 81 7.95 3.84 -30.81
C ARG A 81 7.65 5.15 -30.09
N PHE A 82 7.63 5.14 -28.76
CA PHE A 82 7.26 6.28 -27.92
C PHE A 82 8.39 6.66 -26.97
N ASP A 83 8.40 7.93 -26.56
CA ASP A 83 9.33 8.42 -25.56
C ASP A 83 9.13 7.70 -24.21
N LEU A 84 10.24 7.25 -23.62
CA LEU A 84 10.22 6.53 -22.34
C LEU A 84 9.58 7.36 -21.22
N ARG A 85 9.74 8.68 -21.25
CA ARG A 85 9.13 9.60 -20.28
C ARG A 85 7.61 9.58 -20.33
N LEU A 86 7.03 9.50 -21.54
CA LEU A 86 5.59 9.48 -21.74
C LEU A 86 4.99 8.15 -21.27
N LEU A 87 5.68 7.03 -21.50
CA LEU A 87 5.27 5.73 -20.96
C LEU A 87 5.30 5.71 -19.43
N ILE A 88 6.35 6.28 -18.82
CA ILE A 88 6.43 6.41 -17.35
C ILE A 88 5.28 7.29 -16.83
N ALA A 89 5.01 8.42 -17.48
CA ALA A 89 3.91 9.30 -17.11
C ALA A 89 2.55 8.57 -17.15
N ILE A 90 2.27 7.80 -18.21
CA ILE A 90 1.05 6.98 -18.30
C ILE A 90 0.95 5.99 -17.13
N GLY A 91 2.05 5.31 -16.80
CA GLY A 91 2.08 4.36 -15.69
C GLY A 91 1.83 5.02 -14.34
N LEU A 92 2.39 6.22 -14.11
CA LEU A 92 2.16 7.02 -12.90
C LEU A 92 0.73 7.59 -12.85
N SER A 93 0.18 8.04 -13.97
CA SER A 93 -1.22 8.49 -14.04
C SER A 93 -2.20 7.35 -13.71
N LEU A 94 -1.97 6.15 -14.23
CA LEU A 94 -2.75 4.96 -13.88
C LEU A 94 -2.64 4.61 -12.39
N PHE A 95 -1.46 4.81 -11.80
CA PHE A 95 -1.28 4.67 -10.36
C PHE A 95 -2.08 5.73 -9.58
N GLY A 96 -2.03 7.00 -9.97
CA GLY A 96 -2.82 8.08 -9.36
C GLY A 96 -4.33 7.82 -9.46
N VAL A 97 -4.82 7.37 -10.61
CA VAL A 97 -6.22 6.96 -10.80
C VAL A 97 -6.59 5.81 -9.85
N SER A 98 -5.73 4.81 -9.69
CA SER A 98 -5.96 3.72 -8.73
C SER A 98 -6.03 4.22 -7.28
N CYS A 99 -5.15 5.15 -6.90
CA CYS A 99 -5.20 5.81 -5.60
C CYS A 99 -6.51 6.59 -5.41
N PHE A 100 -6.94 7.34 -6.43
CA PHE A 100 -8.19 8.09 -6.42
C PHE A 100 -9.41 7.17 -6.29
N MET A 101 -9.44 6.03 -7.00
CA MET A 101 -10.49 5.01 -6.85
C MET A 101 -10.56 4.42 -5.44
N ASN A 102 -9.42 4.35 -4.75
CA ASN A 102 -9.36 3.90 -3.36
C ASN A 102 -9.67 5.01 -2.35
N SER A 103 -9.68 6.29 -2.75
CA SER A 103 -9.91 7.43 -1.85
C SER A 103 -11.35 7.55 -1.33
N THR A 104 -12.30 6.84 -1.94
CA THR A 104 -13.72 6.80 -1.53
C THR A 104 -14.08 5.52 -0.77
N MET A 105 -13.12 4.85 -0.12
CA MET A 105 -13.37 3.60 0.61
C MET A 105 -14.22 3.79 1.88
N SER A 106 -15.08 2.82 2.17
CA SER A 106 -15.89 2.71 3.39
C SER A 106 -15.68 1.33 4.04
N TYR A 107 -16.13 1.11 5.28
CA TYR A 107 -16.07 -0.19 5.97
C TYR A 107 -16.73 -1.34 5.17
N GLN A 108 -17.66 -1.00 4.29
CA GLN A 108 -18.39 -1.94 3.43
C GLN A 108 -17.63 -2.28 2.13
N THR A 109 -16.48 -1.66 1.86
CA THR A 109 -15.69 -1.93 0.66
C THR A 109 -15.10 -3.33 0.74
N GLY A 110 -15.77 -4.27 0.08
CA GLY A 110 -15.34 -5.65 -0.10
C GLY A 110 -14.31 -5.81 -1.23
N VAL A 111 -13.92 -7.06 -1.45
CA VAL A 111 -12.92 -7.47 -2.46
C VAL A 111 -13.23 -6.95 -3.86
N GLU A 112 -14.50 -6.89 -4.27
CA GLU A 112 -14.85 -6.54 -5.65
C GLU A 112 -14.53 -5.08 -6.03
N GLN A 113 -14.66 -4.15 -5.09
CA GLN A 113 -14.40 -2.74 -5.37
C GLN A 113 -12.89 -2.45 -5.39
N LEU A 114 -12.15 -3.16 -4.52
CA LEU A 114 -10.69 -3.16 -4.48
C LEU A 114 -10.05 -3.89 -5.67
N MET A 115 -10.75 -4.87 -6.25
CA MET A 115 -10.27 -5.61 -7.43
C MET A 115 -10.10 -4.68 -8.64
N TRP A 116 -11.04 -3.75 -8.87
CA TRP A 116 -10.94 -2.82 -10.00
C TRP A 116 -9.78 -1.84 -9.87
N SER A 117 -9.57 -1.26 -8.68
CA SER A 117 -8.42 -0.37 -8.45
C SER A 117 -7.10 -1.13 -8.57
N GLN A 118 -7.05 -2.40 -8.15
CA GLN A 118 -5.92 -3.30 -8.33
C GLN A 118 -5.61 -3.58 -9.80
N ILE A 119 -6.64 -3.83 -10.61
CA ILE A 119 -6.49 -4.07 -12.06
C ILE A 119 -5.93 -2.82 -12.74
N VAL A 120 -6.49 -1.64 -12.46
CA VAL A 120 -6.01 -0.37 -13.03
C VAL A 120 -4.54 -0.13 -12.68
N ARG A 121 -4.17 -0.36 -11.42
CA ARG A 121 -2.77 -0.24 -10.99
C ARG A 121 -1.86 -1.26 -11.65
N ALA A 122 -2.32 -2.51 -11.75
CA ALA A 122 -1.57 -3.57 -12.39
C ALA A 122 -1.32 -3.29 -13.87
N CYS A 123 -2.24 -2.60 -14.54
CA CYS A 123 -2.00 -2.09 -15.89
C CYS A 123 -0.87 -1.07 -15.94
N GLY A 124 -0.79 -0.15 -14.97
CA GLY A 124 0.23 0.91 -14.93
C GLY A 124 1.64 0.44 -14.57
N GLN A 125 1.77 -0.62 -13.77
CA GLN A 125 3.06 -1.05 -13.21
C GLN A 125 4.11 -1.43 -14.28
N PRO A 126 3.79 -2.18 -15.36
CA PRO A 126 4.73 -2.44 -16.44
C PRO A 126 5.22 -1.17 -17.16
N PHE A 127 4.35 -0.17 -17.33
CA PHE A 127 4.67 1.09 -18.02
C PHE A 127 5.68 1.95 -17.26
N VAL A 128 5.81 1.75 -15.95
CA VAL A 128 6.88 2.39 -15.17
C VAL A 128 8.12 1.51 -15.17
N MET A 129 7.97 0.21 -14.88
CA MET A 129 9.10 -0.70 -14.66
C MET A 129 9.98 -0.89 -15.89
N ILE A 130 9.39 -1.16 -17.05
CA ILE A 130 10.16 -1.54 -18.24
C ILE A 130 10.94 -0.33 -18.78
N PRO A 131 10.33 0.85 -19.03
CA PRO A 131 11.08 2.00 -19.52
C PRO A 131 12.16 2.45 -18.53
N LEU A 132 11.87 2.44 -17.22
CA LEU A 132 12.86 2.83 -16.22
C LEU A 132 14.06 1.89 -16.18
N SER A 133 13.83 0.58 -16.34
CA SER A 133 14.90 -0.41 -16.48
C SER A 133 15.70 -0.20 -17.77
N THR A 134 15.04 0.15 -18.89
CA THR A 134 15.71 0.50 -20.15
C THR A 134 16.61 1.72 -19.99
N VAL A 135 16.16 2.79 -19.32
CA VAL A 135 17.00 3.97 -19.03
C VAL A 135 18.17 3.61 -18.10
N ALA A 136 17.92 2.80 -17.07
CA ALA A 136 18.97 2.39 -16.13
C ALA A 136 20.07 1.59 -16.82
N THR A 137 19.70 0.67 -17.71
CA THR A 137 20.63 -0.22 -18.40
C THR A 137 21.24 0.40 -19.67
N ALA A 138 20.78 1.58 -20.09
CA ALA A 138 21.33 2.29 -21.24
C ALA A 138 22.83 2.58 -21.06
N GLY A 139 23.64 2.04 -21.97
CA GLY A 139 25.10 2.23 -21.96
C GLY A 139 25.85 1.39 -20.92
N ILE A 140 25.20 0.39 -20.29
CA ILE A 140 25.89 -0.60 -19.44
C ILE A 140 26.48 -1.70 -20.31
N GLU A 141 27.74 -2.05 -20.06
CA GLU A 141 28.41 -3.11 -20.80
C GLU A 141 27.71 -4.46 -20.56
N PRO A 142 27.57 -5.35 -21.57
CA PRO A 142 26.85 -6.63 -21.42
C PRO A 142 27.31 -7.48 -20.22
N LYS A 143 28.61 -7.43 -19.89
CA LYS A 143 29.20 -8.12 -18.73
C LYS A 143 28.72 -7.59 -17.37
N GLN A 144 28.19 -6.38 -17.32
CA GLN A 144 27.74 -5.68 -16.11
C GLN A 144 26.21 -5.62 -15.97
N VAL A 145 25.46 -6.03 -17.00
CA VAL A 145 23.97 -6.04 -17.00
C VAL A 145 23.43 -6.88 -15.84
N GLY A 146 24.04 -8.03 -15.55
CA GLY A 146 23.65 -8.85 -14.39
C GLY A 146 23.76 -8.11 -13.06
N SER A 147 24.88 -7.41 -12.82
CA SER A 147 25.05 -6.59 -11.61
C SER A 147 24.10 -5.38 -11.58
N ALA A 148 23.86 -4.75 -12.74
CA ALA A 148 22.95 -3.62 -12.87
C ALA A 148 21.51 -4.01 -12.52
N SER A 149 21.01 -5.10 -13.10
CA SER A 149 19.69 -5.65 -12.82
C SER A 149 19.54 -6.04 -11.35
N SER A 150 20.55 -6.67 -10.75
CA SER A 150 20.53 -7.03 -9.33
C SER A 150 20.47 -5.80 -8.42
N LEU A 151 21.30 -4.78 -8.67
CA LEU A 151 21.26 -3.51 -7.93
C LEU A 151 19.92 -2.80 -8.08
N PHE A 152 19.36 -2.78 -9.30
CA PHE A 152 18.08 -2.16 -9.58
C PHE A 152 16.91 -2.89 -8.89
N ASN A 153 16.89 -4.22 -8.90
CA ASN A 153 15.91 -5.00 -8.14
C ASN A 153 16.07 -4.80 -6.62
N MET A 154 17.31 -4.77 -6.12
CA MET A 154 17.59 -4.57 -4.71
C MET A 154 17.11 -3.20 -4.22
N GLY A 155 17.39 -2.13 -4.97
CA GLY A 155 16.92 -0.78 -4.66
C GLY A 155 15.39 -0.68 -4.64
N ARG A 156 14.72 -1.38 -5.56
CA ARG A 156 13.25 -1.45 -5.60
C ARG A 156 12.68 -2.15 -4.38
N ASN A 157 13.19 -3.34 -4.04
CA ASN A 157 12.70 -4.11 -2.90
C ASN A 157 12.96 -3.36 -1.59
N LEU A 158 14.11 -2.69 -1.48
CA LEU A 158 14.40 -1.81 -0.34
C LEU A 158 13.40 -0.66 -0.24
N GLY A 159 13.14 0.04 -1.36
CA GLY A 159 12.12 1.09 -1.43
C GLY A 159 10.75 0.57 -0.99
N GLY A 160 10.33 -0.58 -1.52
CA GLY A 160 9.07 -1.25 -1.15
C GLY A 160 8.98 -1.53 0.34
N SER A 161 9.98 -2.16 0.94
CA SER A 161 9.99 -2.45 2.39
C SER A 161 9.93 -1.19 3.25
N ILE A 162 10.64 -0.13 2.87
CA ILE A 162 10.58 1.18 3.55
C ILE A 162 9.19 1.78 3.42
N GLY A 163 8.59 1.74 2.22
CA GLY A 163 7.23 2.23 1.97
C GLY A 163 6.18 1.49 2.80
N ILE A 164 6.29 0.16 2.88
CA ILE A 164 5.42 -0.68 3.71
C ILE A 164 5.54 -0.28 5.19
N ALA A 165 6.76 -0.11 5.70
CA ALA A 165 6.98 0.27 7.09
C ALA A 165 6.44 1.68 7.42
N ILE A 166 6.66 2.66 6.55
CA ILE A 166 6.16 4.03 6.71
C ILE A 166 4.63 4.04 6.68
N LEU A 167 4.02 3.40 5.67
CA LEU A 167 2.56 3.33 5.55
C LEU A 167 1.91 2.58 6.72
N GLY A 168 2.50 1.46 7.16
CA GLY A 168 2.02 0.74 8.35
C GLY A 168 2.12 1.58 9.63
N THR A 169 3.17 2.39 9.75
CA THR A 169 3.33 3.32 10.88
C THR A 169 2.32 4.45 10.83
N LEU A 170 2.15 5.09 9.66
CA LEU A 170 1.16 6.14 9.44
C LEU A 170 -0.27 5.64 9.72
N LEU A 171 -0.59 4.45 9.23
CA LEU A 171 -1.87 3.80 9.48
C LEU A 171 -2.09 3.56 10.98
N SER A 172 -1.10 3.00 11.68
CA SER A 172 -1.18 2.77 13.13
C SER A 172 -1.32 4.07 13.94
N MET A 173 -0.66 5.15 13.50
CA MET A 173 -0.79 6.46 14.15
C MET A 173 -2.16 7.07 13.92
N ARG A 174 -2.70 6.98 12.70
CA ARG A 174 -4.03 7.47 12.36
C ARG A 174 -5.11 6.66 13.06
N GLU A 175 -5.01 5.34 13.09
CA GLU A 175 -5.91 4.48 13.88
C GLU A 175 -5.95 4.93 15.34
N LYS A 176 -4.79 5.11 15.97
CA LYS A 176 -4.71 5.61 17.36
C LYS A 176 -5.30 7.01 17.53
N PHE A 177 -5.08 7.90 16.56
CA PHE A 177 -5.61 9.26 16.60
C PHE A 177 -7.15 9.28 16.54
N HIS A 178 -7.75 8.54 15.61
CA HIS A 178 -9.21 8.45 15.50
C HIS A 178 -9.82 7.61 16.63
N SER A 179 -9.11 6.60 17.14
CA SER A 179 -9.54 5.79 18.30
C SER A 179 -9.59 6.64 19.57
N ASN A 180 -8.58 7.49 19.78
CA ASN A 180 -8.56 8.42 20.91
C ASN A 180 -9.64 9.51 20.77
N ARG A 181 -9.86 10.07 19.56
CA ARG A 181 -10.93 11.06 19.30
C ARG A 181 -12.34 10.49 19.46
N LEU A 182 -12.56 9.24 19.03
CA LEU A 182 -13.83 8.55 19.25
C LEU A 182 -14.01 8.11 20.70
N GLY A 183 -12.93 7.71 21.38
CA GLY A 183 -12.93 7.44 22.82
C GLY A 183 -13.25 8.69 23.65
N GLU A 184 -12.77 9.87 23.26
CA GLU A 184 -13.10 11.15 23.90
C GLU A 184 -14.55 11.58 23.67
N SER A 185 -15.16 11.24 22.53
CA SER A 185 -16.57 11.54 22.22
C SER A 185 -17.55 10.50 22.79
N ILE A 186 -17.08 9.30 23.11
CA ILE A 186 -17.79 8.26 23.87
C ILE A 186 -17.40 8.40 25.34
N SER A 187 -17.72 9.55 25.90
CA SER A 187 -17.58 9.78 27.34
C SER A 187 -18.75 9.13 28.07
N LEU A 188 -18.48 8.49 29.22
CA LEU A 188 -19.53 8.07 30.18
C LEU A 188 -20.36 9.25 30.70
N ALA A 189 -19.99 10.49 30.37
CA ALA A 189 -20.77 11.70 30.60
C ALA A 189 -21.85 11.96 29.53
N ASN A 190 -21.79 11.30 28.35
CA ASN A 190 -22.79 11.45 27.29
C ASN A 190 -24.02 10.56 27.61
N PRO A 191 -25.22 11.14 27.79
CA PRO A 191 -26.43 10.39 28.15
C PRO A 191 -26.78 9.27 27.17
N LEU A 192 -26.53 9.48 25.86
CA LEU A 192 -26.81 8.48 24.82
C LEU A 192 -25.89 7.25 24.91
N THR A 193 -24.64 7.45 25.36
CA THR A 193 -23.67 6.38 25.56
C THR A 193 -24.01 5.56 26.81
N ARG A 194 -24.46 6.21 27.89
CA ARG A 194 -24.99 5.52 29.08
C ARG A 194 -26.21 4.68 28.76
N ASP A 195 -27.17 5.25 28.04
CA ASP A 195 -28.41 4.56 27.68
C ASP A 195 -28.13 3.30 26.83
N ARG A 196 -27.19 3.38 25.88
CA ARG A 196 -26.71 2.22 25.10
C ARG A 196 -26.00 1.17 25.96
N LEU A 197 -25.14 1.61 26.89
CA LEU A 197 -24.39 0.73 27.79
C LEU A 197 -25.33 -0.01 28.75
N ASP A 198 -26.35 0.68 29.27
CA ASP A 198 -27.35 0.11 30.16
C ASP A 198 -28.20 -0.93 29.41
N HIS A 199 -28.63 -0.63 28.17
CA HIS A 199 -29.33 -1.60 27.33
C HIS A 199 -28.49 -2.86 27.03
N LEU A 200 -27.19 -2.70 26.72
CA LEU A 200 -26.29 -3.84 26.48
C LEU A 200 -26.00 -4.63 27.76
N THR A 201 -25.83 -3.96 28.89
CA THR A 201 -25.59 -4.60 30.19
C THR A 201 -26.81 -5.42 30.62
N GLN A 202 -28.02 -4.90 30.42
CA GLN A 202 -29.27 -5.64 30.66
C GLN A 202 -29.40 -6.88 29.76
N SER A 203 -29.02 -6.76 28.48
CA SER A 203 -28.95 -7.90 27.56
C SER A 203 -27.99 -8.99 28.06
N PHE A 204 -26.77 -8.65 28.47
CA PHE A 204 -25.80 -9.63 28.96
C PHE A 204 -26.13 -10.16 30.36
N LEU A 205 -26.82 -9.38 31.19
CA LEU A 205 -27.34 -9.82 32.49
C LEU A 205 -28.32 -10.97 32.33
N THR A 206 -29.22 -10.90 31.34
CA THR A 206 -30.18 -11.99 31.07
C THR A 206 -29.51 -13.30 30.61
N GLN A 207 -28.27 -13.23 30.13
CA GLN A 207 -27.53 -14.37 29.59
C GLN A 207 -26.44 -14.91 30.54
N SER A 208 -25.88 -14.04 31.39
CA SER A 208 -24.72 -14.36 32.24
C SER A 208 -25.07 -14.50 33.71
N GLY A 209 -26.15 -13.87 34.18
CA GLY A 209 -26.55 -13.83 35.60
C GLY A 209 -25.63 -13.02 36.53
N ASP A 210 -24.40 -12.72 36.12
CA ASP A 210 -23.43 -11.90 36.87
C ASP A 210 -23.42 -10.43 36.36
N PRO A 211 -23.80 -9.46 37.21
CA PRO A 211 -23.83 -8.04 36.85
C PRO A 211 -22.46 -7.46 36.45
N ILE A 212 -21.38 -7.92 37.08
CA ILE A 212 -20.03 -7.38 36.84
C ILE A 212 -19.50 -7.92 35.50
N ALA A 213 -19.71 -9.22 35.24
CA ALA A 213 -19.34 -9.83 33.97
C ALA A 213 -20.14 -9.24 32.79
N ALA A 214 -21.44 -9.01 32.97
CA ALA A 214 -22.31 -8.41 31.96
C ALA A 214 -21.88 -6.97 31.60
N GLN A 215 -21.51 -6.17 32.60
CA GLN A 215 -21.03 -4.81 32.40
C GLN A 215 -19.68 -4.77 31.67
N ASN A 216 -18.75 -5.66 32.03
CA ASN A 216 -17.46 -5.78 31.35
C ASN A 216 -17.61 -6.23 29.88
N GLN A 217 -18.56 -7.13 29.60
CA GLN A 217 -18.87 -7.54 28.23
C GLN A 217 -19.50 -6.42 27.41
N ALA A 218 -20.43 -5.65 27.98
CA ALA A 218 -21.03 -4.49 27.32
C ALA A 218 -19.98 -3.41 26.98
N MET A 219 -19.05 -3.13 27.89
CA MET A 219 -17.92 -2.22 27.67
C MET A 219 -16.98 -2.71 26.55
N ALA A 220 -16.69 -4.01 26.51
CA ALA A 220 -15.85 -4.59 25.46
C ALA A 220 -16.50 -4.52 24.07
N VAL A 221 -17.83 -4.63 23.98
CA VAL A 221 -18.57 -4.46 22.72
C VAL A 221 -18.51 -3.01 22.24
N LEU A 222 -18.67 -2.04 23.15
CA LEU A 222 -18.52 -0.62 22.82
C LEU A 222 -17.10 -0.30 22.33
N ASP A 223 -16.05 -0.76 23.01
CA ASP A 223 -14.65 -0.54 22.60
C ASP A 223 -14.37 -1.09 21.19
N ARG A 224 -14.93 -2.26 20.84
CA ARG A 224 -14.80 -2.81 19.48
C ARG A 224 -15.49 -1.95 18.43
N LEU A 225 -16.64 -1.35 18.73
CA LEU A 225 -17.35 -0.47 17.81
C LEU A 225 -16.60 0.85 17.60
N VAL A 226 -16.05 1.43 18.67
CA VAL A 226 -15.19 2.63 18.63
C VAL A 226 -13.98 2.39 17.72
N ARG A 227 -13.26 1.30 17.96
CA ARG A 227 -12.08 0.91 17.17
C ARG A 227 -12.40 0.68 15.70
N ARG A 228 -13.59 0.17 15.40
CA ARG A 228 -14.02 -0.08 14.02
C ARG A 228 -14.22 1.23 13.26
N GLU A 229 -15.00 2.16 13.82
CA GLU A 229 -15.26 3.46 13.19
C GLU A 229 -14.00 4.34 13.13
N ALA A 230 -13.11 4.22 14.12
CA ALA A 230 -11.81 4.89 14.13
C ALA A 230 -10.92 4.46 12.98
N ASN A 231 -10.85 3.15 12.73
CA ASN A 231 -10.08 2.62 11.62
C ASN A 231 -10.59 3.16 10.29
N VAL A 232 -11.91 3.22 10.08
CA VAL A 232 -12.50 3.73 8.84
C VAL A 232 -12.09 5.18 8.56
N MET A 233 -12.15 6.05 9.56
CA MET A 233 -11.70 7.43 9.42
C MET A 233 -10.19 7.54 9.18
N ALA A 234 -9.38 6.69 9.84
CA ALA A 234 -7.93 6.65 9.65
C ALA A 234 -7.51 6.29 8.22
N TYR A 235 -8.24 5.37 7.59
CA TYR A 235 -8.02 5.02 6.19
C TYR A 235 -8.38 6.20 5.27
N ASN A 236 -9.50 6.89 5.51
CA ASN A 236 -9.91 8.05 4.70
C ASN A 236 -8.89 9.20 4.75
N ASP A 237 -8.35 9.50 5.93
CA ASP A 237 -7.32 10.53 6.09
C ASP A 237 -6.03 10.18 5.34
N CYS A 238 -5.61 8.91 5.38
CA CYS A 238 -4.44 8.45 4.63
C CYS A 238 -4.63 8.66 3.12
N PHE A 239 -5.82 8.37 2.59
CA PHE A 239 -6.11 8.55 1.17
C PHE A 239 -6.19 10.04 0.76
N PHE A 240 -6.73 10.90 1.64
CA PHE A 240 -6.81 12.34 1.40
C PHE A 240 -5.43 13.02 1.37
N VAL A 241 -4.52 12.62 2.27
CA VAL A 241 -3.14 13.15 2.28
C VAL A 241 -2.38 12.71 1.03
N THR A 242 -2.57 11.48 0.56
CA THR A 242 -1.95 11.04 -0.70
C THR A 242 -2.47 11.78 -1.94
N THR A 243 -3.67 12.35 -1.90
CA THR A 243 -4.23 13.14 -3.01
C THR A 243 -3.80 14.62 -2.99
N GLN A 244 -3.50 15.21 -1.83
CA GLN A 244 -2.99 16.60 -1.77
C GLN A 244 -1.51 16.74 -2.17
N VAL A 245 -0.68 15.71 -1.95
CA VAL A 245 0.73 15.74 -2.36
C VAL A 245 0.89 15.76 -3.90
N GLU A 246 -0.15 15.42 -4.65
CA GLU A 246 -0.17 15.53 -6.12
C GLU A 246 -0.52 16.94 -6.64
N GLN A 247 -1.07 17.84 -5.81
CA GLN A 247 -1.47 19.20 -6.25
C GLN A 247 -0.43 20.29 -5.98
N GLU A 248 0.54 20.08 -5.09
CA GLU A 248 1.62 21.06 -4.82
C GLU A 248 2.84 20.90 -5.78
N GLY A 249 2.70 20.07 -6.82
CA GLY A 249 3.74 19.77 -7.81
C GLY A 249 3.60 20.48 -9.16
N GLU A 250 2.59 21.34 -9.35
CA GLU A 250 2.48 22.29 -10.49
C GLU A 250 3.11 23.64 -10.13
#